data_AF-A0A0F7ZX69-F1
#
_entry.id   AF-A0A0F7ZX69-F1
#
_cell.length_a   1.000
_cell.length_b   1.000
_cell.length_c   1.000
_cell.angle_alpha   90.00
_cell.angle_beta   90.00
_cell.angle_gamma   90.00
#
_symmetry.space_group_name_H-M   'P 1'
#
loop_
_entity.id
_entity.type
_entity.pdbx_description
1 polymer ?
#
loop_
_entity_poly.entity_id
_entity_poly.type
_entity_poly.pdbx_seq_one_letter_code
_entity_poly.pdbx_strand_id
1 'polypeptide(L)'
;MSAVDLVTCLVHDIEEAFARKQVATLVTIDIQGAFDTVLRNRLILRLREQGWPPNLARWVGSFMEDRSARVRYQDIVTGIAGQNGA
;
A
#
# COMPACT_ATOMS: atom_id res chain seq x y z
N MET A 1 -6.72 11.41 -11.80
CA MET A 1 -5.66 11.99 -10.97
C MET A 1 -4.50 11.01 -10.94
N SER A 2 -3.44 11.35 -11.66
CA SER A 2 -2.19 10.58 -11.71
C SER A 2 -1.29 10.91 -10.51
N ALA A 3 -0.24 10.12 -10.29
CA ALA A 3 0.78 10.46 -9.30
C ALA A 3 1.49 11.79 -9.62
N VAL A 4 1.61 12.11 -10.91
CA VAL A 4 2.21 13.37 -11.37
C VAL A 4 1.31 14.54 -10.99
N ASP A 5 -0.01 14.41 -11.15
CA ASP A 5 -0.97 15.47 -10.79
C ASP A 5 -0.85 15.82 -9.30
N LEU A 6 -0.68 14.82 -8.42
CA LEU A 6 -0.49 15.02 -6.98
C LEU A 6 0.81 15.77 -6.67
N VAL A 7 1.91 15.43 -7.35
CA VAL A 7 3.19 16.14 -7.19
C VAL A 7 3.07 17.57 -7.67
N THR A 8 2.42 17.80 -8.82
CA THR A 8 2.19 19.16 -9.35
C THR A 8 1.36 20.00 -8.39
N CYS A 9 0.28 19.46 -7.82
CA CYS A 9 -0.50 20.15 -6.79
C CYS A 9 0.33 20.47 -5.54
N LEU A 10 1.11 19.50 -5.04
CA LEU A 10 1.95 19.70 -3.86
C LEU A 10 3.01 20.80 -4.07
N VAL A 11 3.66 20.80 -5.23
CA VAL A 11 4.65 21.83 -5.58
C VAL A 11 3.99 23.21 -5.65
N HIS A 12 2.83 23.31 -6.28
CA HIS A 12 2.06 24.54 -6.34
C HIS A 12 1.72 25.08 -4.94
N ASP A 13 1.23 24.21 -4.04
CA ASP A 13 0.86 24.60 -2.67
C ASP A 13 2.06 25.13 -1.87
N ILE A 14 3.25 24.56 -2.09
CA ILE A 14 4.50 25.02 -1.47
C ILE A 14 4.93 26.38 -2.05
N GLU A 15 4.89 26.54 -3.37
CA GLU A 15 5.23 27.80 -4.05
C GLU A 15 4.29 28.94 -3.60
N GLU A 16 2.99 28.67 -3.48
CA GLU A 16 2.02 29.65 -3.02
C GLU A 16 2.27 30.05 -1.55
N ALA A 17 2.55 29.08 -0.67
CA ALA A 17 2.89 29.37 0.73
C ALA A 17 4.16 30.25 0.83
N PHE A 18 5.18 30.00 0.01
CA PHE A 18 6.39 30.80 -0.02
C PHE A 18 6.15 32.21 -0.57
N ALA A 19 5.34 32.34 -1.63
CA ALA A 19 4.94 33.65 -2.15
C ALA A 19 4.22 34.50 -1.09
N ARG A 20 3.49 33.85 -0.19
CA ARG A 20 2.79 34.47 0.95
C ARG A 20 3.68 34.68 2.19
N LYS A 21 4.99 34.38 2.10
CA LYS A 21 5.95 34.39 3.22
C LYS A 21 5.54 33.50 4.40
N GLN A 22 4.82 32.42 4.11
CA GLN A 22 4.40 31.42 5.09
C GLN A 22 5.39 30.24 5.11
N VAL A 23 5.36 29.48 6.19
CA VAL A 23 6.11 28.23 6.30
C VAL A 23 5.22 27.09 5.83
N ALA A 24 5.69 26.30 4.87
CA ALA A 24 5.06 25.05 4.47
C ALA A 24 5.61 23.90 5.33
N THR A 25 4.74 23.04 5.86
CA THR A 25 5.12 21.82 6.58
C THR A 25 4.40 20.63 5.98
N LEU A 26 5.16 19.67 5.50
CA LEU A 26 4.64 18.42 4.93
C LEU A 26 4.73 17.31 5.97
N VAL A 27 3.60 16.65 6.26
CA VAL A 27 3.55 15.46 7.11
C VAL A 27 3.23 14.26 6.22
N THR A 28 4.19 13.35 6.07
CA THR A 28 4.01 12.09 5.34
C THR A 28 3.88 10.92 6.32
N ILE A 29 2.96 10.00 6.03
CA ILE A 29 2.79 8.77 6.81
C ILE A 29 3.24 7.60 5.93
N ASP A 30 4.21 6.83 6.42
CA ASP A 30 4.56 5.52 5.86
C ASP A 30 3.90 4.42 6.70
N ILE A 31 3.16 3.52 6.05
CA ILE A 31 2.43 2.44 6.71
C ILE A 31 3.14 1.13 6.38
N GLN A 32 3.88 0.59 7.35
CA GLN A 32 4.48 -0.74 7.24
C GLN A 32 3.37 -1.77 6.99
N GLY A 33 3.49 -2.56 5.92
CA GLY A 33 2.52 -3.60 5.58
C GLY A 33 1.17 -3.09 5.08
N ALA A 34 1.11 -1.87 4.51
CA ALA A 34 -0.12 -1.33 3.91
C ALA A 34 -0.76 -2.25 2.86
N PHE A 35 0.08 -2.91 2.05
CA PHE A 35 -0.36 -3.84 1.01
C PHE A 35 -0.89 -5.16 1.56
N ASP A 36 -0.28 -5.67 2.62
CA ASP A 36 -0.59 -7.01 3.11
C ASP A 36 -1.76 -7.00 4.07
N THR A 37 -1.77 -6.06 5.02
CA THR A 37 -2.76 -6.06 6.10
C THR A 37 -3.93 -5.14 5.81
N VAL A 38 -3.66 -3.87 5.46
CA VAL A 38 -4.71 -2.86 5.30
C VAL A 38 -5.48 -3.08 4.00
N LEU A 39 -4.78 -3.30 2.88
CA LEU A 39 -5.43 -3.55 1.60
C LEU A 39 -6.18 -4.88 1.57
N ARG A 40 -5.70 -5.93 2.25
CA ARG A 40 -6.45 -7.20 2.38
C ARG A 40 -7.78 -6.99 3.11
N ASN A 41 -7.75 -6.40 4.30
CA ASN A 41 -8.96 -6.18 5.09
C ASN A 41 -9.95 -5.26 4.36
N ARG A 42 -9.44 -4.19 3.74
CA ARG A 42 -10.27 -3.27 2.96
C ARG A 42 -10.84 -3.92 1.70
N LEU A 43 -10.07 -4.74 0.99
CA LEU A 43 -10.54 -5.39 -0.23
C LEU A 43 -11.68 -6.36 0.08
N ILE A 44 -11.53 -7.18 1.13
CA ILE A 44 -12.58 -8.12 1.56
C ILE A 44 -13.85 -7.40 2.01
N LEU A 45 -13.69 -6.31 2.76
CA LEU A 45 -14.82 -5.47 3.16
C LEU A 45 -15.55 -4.90 1.94
N ARG A 46 -14.81 -4.33 0.98
CA ARG A 46 -15.38 -3.75 -0.25
C ARG A 46 -16.11 -4.77 -1.11
N LEU A 47 -15.56 -5.98 -1.24
CA LEU A 47 -16.22 -7.06 -1.99
C LEU A 47 -17.55 -7.44 -1.33
N ARG A 48 -17.63 -7.45 0.01
CA ARG A 48 -18.89 -7.70 0.71
C ARG A 48 -19.89 -6.54 0.54
N GLU A 49 -19.43 -5.30 0.70
CA GLU A 49 -20.27 -4.10 0.54
C GLU A 49 -20.84 -3.95 -0.87
N GLN A 50 -20.09 -4.34 -1.89
CA GLN A 50 -20.53 -4.32 -3.28
C GLN A 50 -21.43 -5.52 -3.66
N GLY A 51 -21.75 -6.40 -2.70
CA GLY A 51 -22.65 -7.53 -2.91
C GLY A 51 -22.03 -8.71 -3.67
N TRP A 52 -20.70 -8.82 -3.71
CA TRP A 52 -20.07 -9.95 -4.38
C TRP A 52 -20.34 -11.26 -3.64
N PRO A 53 -20.37 -12.39 -4.38
CA PRO A 53 -20.63 -13.70 -3.78
C PRO A 53 -19.64 -14.03 -2.64
N PRO A 54 -20.10 -14.57 -1.49
CA PRO A 54 -19.24 -14.86 -0.34
C PRO A 54 -18.07 -15.81 -0.64
N ASN A 55 -18.24 -16.72 -1.60
CA ASN A 55 -17.19 -17.62 -2.09
C ASN A 55 -16.06 -16.86 -2.80
N LEU A 56 -16.37 -15.80 -3.57
CA LEU A 56 -15.37 -14.97 -4.22
C LEU A 56 -14.58 -14.15 -3.20
N ALA A 57 -15.28 -13.52 -2.24
CA ALA A 57 -14.61 -12.79 -1.17
C ALA A 57 -13.68 -13.71 -0.36
N ARG A 58 -14.10 -14.94 -0.07
CA ARG A 58 -13.25 -15.95 0.61
C ARG A 58 -12.03 -16.31 -0.23
N TRP A 59 -12.20 -16.55 -1.53
CA TRP A 59 -11.10 -16.88 -2.44
C TRP A 59 -10.07 -15.73 -2.56
N VAL A 60 -10.53 -14.49 -2.66
CA VAL A 60 -9.64 -13.31 -2.64
C VAL A 60 -8.90 -13.23 -1.30
N GLY A 61 -9.60 -13.53 -0.20
CA GLY A 61 -9.03 -13.54 1.15
C GLY A 61 -7.89 -14.52 1.31
N SER A 62 -8.05 -15.76 0.81
CA SER A 62 -7.01 -16.79 0.81
C SER A 62 -5.89 -16.48 -0.17
N PHE A 63 -6.20 -15.94 -1.35
CA PHE A 63 -5.21 -15.55 -2.34
C PHE A 63 -4.23 -14.48 -1.81
N MET A 64 -4.69 -13.62 -0.90
CA MET A 64 -3.87 -12.58 -0.28
C MET A 64 -3.12 -13.04 0.99
N GLU A 65 -3.42 -14.21 1.55
CA GLU A 65 -2.92 -14.65 2.87
C GLU A 65 -1.52 -15.30 2.79
N ASP A 66 -1.18 -15.94 1.68
CA ASP A 66 0.09 -16.70 1.51
C ASP A 66 1.01 -16.14 0.41
N ARG A 67 0.97 -14.83 0.16
CA ARG A 67 1.84 -14.22 -0.85
C ARG A 67 3.24 -14.04 -0.29
N SER A 68 4.18 -14.85 -0.76
CA SER A 68 5.62 -14.62 -0.56
C SER A 68 6.18 -13.82 -1.75
N ALA A 69 6.73 -12.64 -1.48
CA ALA A 69 7.50 -11.88 -2.46
C ALA A 69 8.99 -12.23 -2.28
N ARG A 70 9.61 -12.79 -3.33
CA ARG A 70 11.07 -13.01 -3.35
C ARG A 70 11.69 -11.96 -4.25
N VAL A 71 12.38 -11.00 -3.66
CA VAL A 71 13.16 -10.01 -4.39
C VAL A 71 14.54 -10.62 -4.66
N ARG A 72 14.93 -10.72 -5.92
CA ARG A 72 16.31 -11.05 -6.32
C ARG A 72 17.00 -9.75 -6.68
N TYR A 73 18.05 -9.40 -5.94
CA TYR A 73 18.97 -8.33 -6.31
C TYR A 73 20.34 -8.95 -6.54
N GLN A 74 20.79 -8.94 -7.80
CA GLN A 74 22.02 -9.60 -8.24
C GLN A 74 22.06 -11.08 -7.76
N ASP A 75 22.97 -11.42 -6.85
CA ASP A 75 23.17 -12.79 -6.33
C ASP A 75 22.49 -13.05 -4.98
N ILE A 76 21.73 -12.10 -4.43
CA ILE A 76 21.05 -12.24 -3.14
C ILE A 76 19.55 -12.43 -3.35
N VAL A 77 19.03 -13.55 -2.86
CA VAL A 77 17.59 -13.83 -2.73
C VAL A 77 17.26 -13.84 -1.25
N THR A 78 16.28 -13.06 -0.81
CA THR A 78 15.82 -13.08 0.58
C THR A 78 15.31 -14.48 0.96
N GLY A 79 15.73 -14.99 2.12
CA GLY A 79 15.39 -16.32 2.62
C GLY A 79 13.88 -16.50 2.86
N ILE A 80 13.40 -17.73 2.78
CA ILE A 80 12.00 -18.08 3.02
C ILE A 80 11.75 -17.91 4.53
N ALA A 81 10.95 -16.92 4.92
CA ALA A 81 10.48 -16.80 6.29
C ALA A 81 9.54 -17.98 6.59
N GLY A 82 10.02 -18.97 7.36
CA GLY A 82 9.18 -20.06 7.85
C GLY A 82 9.78 -21.45 7.67
N GLN A 83 10.97 -21.72 8.22
CA GLN A 83 11.40 -23.07 8.61
C GLN A 83 12.25 -22.98 9.88
N ASN A 84 11.59 -22.89 11.04
CA ASN A 84 12.16 -23.24 12.34
C ASN A 84 11.18 -24.21 13.00
N GLY A 85 11.56 -25.49 13.10
CA GLY A 85 10.77 -26.49 13.79
C GLY A 85 11.11 -27.93 13.40
N ALA A 86 12.30 -28.40 13.78
CA ALA A 86 12.59 -29.77 14.23
C ALA A 86 13.94 -29.79 14.96
#